data_AF-A0A3M0YYB5-F1
#
_entry.id   AF-A0A3M0YYB5-F1
#
_cell.length_a   1.000
_cell.length_b   1.000
_cell.length_c   1.000
_cell.angle_alpha   90.00
_cell.angle_beta   90.00
_cell.angle_gamma   90.00
#
_symmetry.space_group_name_H-M   'P 1'
#
loop_
_entity.id
_entity.type
_entity.pdbx_description
1 polymer ?
#
loop_
_entity_poly.entity_id
_entity_poly.type
_entity_poly.pdbx_seq_one_letter_code
_entity_poly.pdbx_strand_id
1 'polypeptide(L)'
;MLIEERQGSSQMNYPLRRILTLVCLPALLLVLMMSSCRTTYIRGKKGSLYILTQKVFLYEVQVPYDVATTYQACLLAYQDLKLTPQVKQQDAFSALLEAQFADNVPCKVTIKKLDADLSNITIYVGETRNRARVMELFNRIREHLEK
;
A
#
# COMPACT_ATOMS: atom_id res chain seq x y z
N MET A 1 46.81 -54.78 -29.25
CA MET A 1 48.04 -53.97 -29.10
C MET A 1 47.82 -52.71 -29.92
N LEU A 2 47.69 -51.50 -29.41
CA LEU A 2 47.80 -50.94 -28.06
C LEU A 2 46.74 -49.82 -27.96
N ILE A 3 46.14 -49.73 -26.80
CA ILE A 3 45.23 -48.68 -26.34
C ILE A 3 46.08 -47.44 -26.10
N GLU A 4 45.70 -46.29 -26.63
CA GLU A 4 46.22 -44.99 -26.19
C GLU A 4 45.05 -44.01 -26.03
N GLU A 5 44.30 -44.18 -24.94
CA GLU A 5 43.43 -43.14 -24.41
C GLU A 5 44.30 -42.00 -23.87
N ARG A 6 44.44 -40.92 -24.64
CA ARG A 6 44.87 -39.64 -24.07
C ARG A 6 43.72 -39.05 -23.25
N GLN A 7 43.72 -39.34 -21.95
CA GLN A 7 43.04 -38.51 -20.96
C GLN A 7 43.70 -37.12 -20.92
N GLY A 8 43.20 -36.22 -21.76
CA GLY A 8 43.51 -34.80 -21.71
C GLY A 8 42.72 -34.14 -20.58
N SER A 9 43.39 -33.94 -19.46
CA SER A 9 42.94 -33.12 -18.33
C SER A 9 42.42 -31.75 -18.80
N SER A 10 41.10 -31.53 -18.76
CA SER A 10 40.53 -30.18 -18.72
C SER A 10 40.09 -29.88 -17.29
N GLN A 11 41.07 -29.73 -16.40
CA GLN A 11 40.89 -28.92 -15.21
C GLN A 11 40.82 -27.46 -15.65
N MET A 12 39.62 -26.91 -15.86
CA MET A 12 39.49 -25.45 -15.92
C MET A 12 38.05 -24.99 -15.71
N ASN A 13 37.91 -24.01 -14.81
CA ASN A 13 36.74 -23.13 -14.56
C ASN A 13 35.84 -23.41 -13.35
N TYR A 14 36.42 -23.74 -12.18
CA TYR A 14 35.72 -23.61 -10.89
C TYR A 14 35.86 -22.26 -10.14
N PRO A 15 36.88 -21.38 -10.36
CA PRO A 15 36.99 -20.16 -9.56
C PRO A 15 36.02 -19.06 -10.03
N LEU A 16 35.83 -18.89 -11.34
CA LEU A 16 34.94 -17.86 -11.90
C LEU A 16 33.47 -18.08 -11.52
N ARG A 17 33.00 -19.33 -11.50
CA ARG A 17 31.61 -19.67 -11.14
C ARG A 17 31.31 -19.41 -9.66
N ARG A 18 32.29 -19.61 -8.78
CA ARG A 18 32.20 -19.31 -7.34
C ARG A 18 32.25 -17.81 -7.06
N ILE A 19 33.08 -17.05 -7.77
CA ILE A 19 33.14 -15.58 -7.64
C ILE A 19 31.84 -14.95 -8.16
N LEU A 20 31.32 -15.43 -9.29
CA LEU A 20 30.05 -14.94 -9.85
C LEU A 20 28.87 -15.19 -8.91
N THR A 21 28.82 -16.35 -8.23
CA THR A 21 27.79 -16.64 -7.22
C THR A 21 27.99 -15.84 -5.94
N LEU A 22 29.22 -15.66 -5.45
CA LEU A 22 29.53 -14.88 -4.25
C LEU A 22 29.20 -13.39 -4.39
N VAL A 23 29.24 -12.82 -5.60
CA VAL A 23 28.91 -11.41 -5.85
C VAL A 23 27.45 -11.21 -6.25
N CYS A 24 26.87 -12.10 -7.07
CA CYS A 24 25.47 -11.95 -7.51
C CYS A 24 24.46 -12.21 -6.39
N LEU A 25 24.74 -13.13 -5.46
CA LEU A 25 23.80 -13.50 -4.40
C LEU A 25 23.58 -12.36 -3.38
N PRO A 26 24.60 -11.66 -2.86
CA PRO A 26 24.38 -10.49 -2.01
C PRO A 26 23.78 -9.29 -2.78
N ALA A 27 24.11 -9.11 -4.06
CA ALA A 27 23.50 -8.06 -4.90
C ALA A 27 22.00 -8.31 -5.11
N LEU A 28 21.59 -9.56 -5.37
CA LEU A 28 20.18 -9.94 -5.48
C LEU A 28 19.45 -9.74 -4.15
N LEU A 29 20.09 -10.07 -3.03
CA LEU A 29 19.54 -9.88 -1.69
C LEU A 29 19.35 -8.39 -1.33
N LEU A 30 20.30 -7.54 -1.74
CA LEU A 30 20.21 -6.08 -1.63
C LEU A 30 19.05 -5.50 -2.46
N VAL A 31 18.84 -6.01 -3.67
CA VAL A 31 17.71 -5.60 -4.53
C VAL A 31 16.37 -6.02 -3.92
N LEU A 32 16.29 -7.22 -3.32
CA LEU A 32 15.07 -7.69 -2.66
C LEU A 32 14.70 -6.87 -1.42
N MET A 33 15.69 -6.37 -0.67
CA MET A 33 15.47 -5.48 0.49
C MET A 33 14.95 -4.08 0.10
N MET A 34 15.12 -3.66 -1.16
CA MET A 34 14.67 -2.34 -1.65
C MET A 34 13.18 -2.31 -2.03
N SER A 35 12.51 -3.47 -2.18
CA SER A 35 11.07 -3.57 -2.42
C SER A 35 10.27 -3.36 -1.13
N SER A 36 10.32 -2.13 -0.62
CA SER A 36 9.72 -1.75 0.67
C SER A 36 8.24 -1.40 0.53
N CYS A 37 7.36 -2.38 0.76
CA CYS A 37 6.02 -2.07 1.28
C CYS A 37 6.21 -1.39 2.63
N ARG A 38 5.74 -0.15 2.76
CA ARG A 38 5.91 0.66 3.98
C ARG A 38 4.64 0.65 4.80
N THR A 39 4.69 0.00 5.95
CA THR A 39 3.62 0.05 6.96
C THR A 39 3.95 1.11 8.00
N THR A 40 2.99 1.97 8.30
CA THR A 40 3.10 3.03 9.31
C THR A 40 1.98 2.85 10.32
N TYR A 41 2.33 2.85 11.60
CA TYR A 41 1.38 2.80 12.70
C TYR A 41 1.09 4.22 13.18
N ILE A 42 -0.19 4.60 13.21
CA ILE A 42 -0.62 5.92 13.62
C ILE A 42 -1.55 5.75 14.82
N ARG A 43 -1.16 6.33 15.96
CA ARG A 43 -1.97 6.32 17.18
C ARG A 43 -3.02 7.43 17.12
N GLY A 44 -4.26 7.07 17.40
CA GLY A 44 -5.40 7.95 17.52
C GLY A 44 -5.54 8.59 18.90
N LYS A 45 -6.37 9.64 19.03
CA LYS A 45 -6.56 10.34 20.31
C LYS A 45 -7.32 9.50 21.35
N LYS A 46 -8.26 8.66 20.92
CA LYS A 46 -9.09 7.79 21.78
C LYS A 46 -8.44 6.41 22.04
N GLY A 47 -7.14 6.24 21.79
CA GLY A 47 -6.44 4.96 21.94
C GLY A 47 -6.54 4.03 20.72
N SER A 48 -7.30 4.42 19.69
CA SER A 48 -7.44 3.72 18.41
C SER A 48 -6.08 3.57 17.70
N LEU A 49 -5.83 2.41 17.09
CA LEU A 49 -4.64 2.16 16.28
C LEU A 49 -5.03 2.10 14.80
N TYR A 50 -4.39 2.93 13.99
CA TYR A 50 -4.55 2.93 12.54
C TYR A 50 -3.30 2.32 11.90
N ILE A 51 -3.49 1.29 11.08
CA ILE A 51 -2.42 0.62 10.35
C ILE A 51 -2.46 1.09 8.90
N LEU A 52 -1.62 2.07 8.56
CA LEU A 52 -1.50 2.61 7.21
C LEU A 52 -0.46 1.80 6.42
N THR A 53 -0.91 1.02 5.45
CA THR A 53 -0.05 0.25 4.56
C THR A 53 0.02 0.91 3.19
N GLN A 54 1.20 1.37 2.81
CA GLN A 54 1.44 1.92 1.48
C GLN A 54 1.65 0.79 0.47
N LYS A 55 0.79 0.72 -0.54
CA LYS A 55 0.99 -0.06 -1.77
C LYS A 55 1.36 0.86 -2.93
N VAL A 56 1.66 0.29 -4.10
CA VAL A 56 2.25 1.01 -5.24
C VAL A 56 1.50 2.29 -5.61
N PHE A 57 0.16 2.27 -5.63
CA PHE A 57 -0.68 3.42 -6.00
C PHE A 57 -1.78 3.76 -5.00
N LEU A 58 -1.87 3.02 -3.89
CA LEU A 58 -2.96 3.16 -2.94
C LEU A 58 -2.46 3.00 -1.50
N TYR A 59 -3.24 3.54 -0.57
CA TYR A 59 -3.00 3.42 0.86
C TYR A 59 -4.15 2.66 1.49
N GLU A 60 -3.85 1.60 2.22
CA GLU A 60 -4.83 0.84 2.99
C GLU A 60 -4.74 1.22 4.46
N VAL A 61 -5.89 1.40 5.10
CA VAL A 61 -5.98 1.72 6.52
C VAL A 61 -7.03 0.84 7.18
N GLN A 62 -6.62 0.11 8.21
CA GLN A 62 -7.57 -0.53 9.12
C GLN A 62 -8.06 0.48 10.14
N VAL A 63 -9.39 0.55 10.29
CA VAL A 63 -10.12 1.54 11.08
C VAL A 63 -11.09 0.82 12.01
N PRO A 64 -11.01 1.02 13.33
CA PRO A 64 -11.80 0.29 14.33
C PRO A 64 -13.23 0.86 14.46
N TYR A 65 -13.92 0.97 13.32
CA TYR A 65 -15.30 1.44 13.21
C TYR A 65 -16.02 0.66 12.09
N ASP A 66 -17.34 0.58 12.18
CA ASP A 66 -18.17 -0.05 11.14
C ASP A 66 -18.19 0.76 9.83
N VAL A 67 -18.71 0.16 8.77
CA VAL A 67 -18.72 0.76 7.42
C VAL A 67 -19.53 2.04 7.37
N ALA A 68 -20.68 2.12 8.05
CA ALA A 68 -21.55 3.28 7.98
C ALA A 68 -20.93 4.48 8.70
N THR A 69 -20.37 4.27 9.89
CA THR A 69 -19.62 5.30 10.63
C THR A 69 -18.41 5.79 9.81
N THR A 70 -17.67 4.85 9.23
CA THR A 70 -16.49 5.17 8.41
C THR A 70 -16.87 5.94 7.14
N TYR A 71 -17.96 5.55 6.48
CA TYR A 71 -18.47 6.23 5.29
C TYR A 71 -18.88 7.66 5.59
N GLN A 72 -19.57 7.88 6.71
CA GLN A 72 -19.99 9.22 7.12
C GLN A 72 -18.78 10.11 7.43
N ALA A 73 -17.76 9.58 8.11
CA ALA A 73 -16.52 10.31 8.34
C ALA A 73 -15.80 10.67 7.03
N CYS A 74 -15.81 9.79 6.03
CA CYS A 74 -15.27 10.08 4.69
C CYS A 74 -16.05 11.17 3.96
N LEU A 75 -17.39 11.18 4.04
CA LEU A 75 -18.21 12.24 3.47
C LEU A 75 -17.89 13.61 4.09
N LEU A 76 -17.76 13.67 5.41
CA LEU A 76 -17.40 14.90 6.11
C LEU A 76 -15.98 15.36 5.76
N ALA A 77 -15.03 14.43 5.65
CA ALA A 77 -13.67 14.74 5.20
C ALA A 77 -13.63 15.29 3.77
N TYR A 78 -14.45 14.76 2.86
CA TYR A 78 -14.58 15.30 1.50
C TYR A 78 -15.13 16.74 1.54
N GLN A 79 -16.13 17.00 2.37
CA GLN A 79 -16.68 18.36 2.55
C GLN A 79 -15.63 19.34 3.08
N ASP A 80 -14.83 18.96 4.08
CA ASP A 80 -13.74 19.79 4.61
C ASP A 80 -12.71 20.15 3.54
N LEU A 81 -12.42 19.20 2.64
CA LEU A 81 -11.51 19.38 1.52
C LEU A 81 -12.16 20.01 0.29
N LYS A 82 -13.44 20.42 0.39
CA LYS A 82 -14.23 20.96 -0.71
C LYS A 82 -14.26 20.04 -1.95
N LEU A 83 -14.19 18.73 -1.71
CA LEU A 83 -14.34 17.69 -2.72
C LEU A 83 -15.81 17.35 -2.86
N THR A 84 -16.34 17.45 -4.08
CA THR A 84 -17.69 17.02 -4.41
C THR A 84 -17.66 15.57 -4.87
N PRO A 85 -18.27 14.62 -4.13
CA PRO A 85 -18.32 13.23 -4.57
C PRO A 85 -19.21 13.09 -5.80
N GLN A 86 -18.64 12.59 -6.89
CA GLN A 86 -19.34 12.24 -8.14
C GLN A 86 -20.02 10.89 -8.03
N VAL A 87 -19.41 9.96 -7.28
CA VAL A 87 -19.96 8.64 -6.96
C VAL A 87 -20.13 8.52 -5.46
N LYS A 88 -21.31 8.10 -5.03
CA LYS A 88 -21.67 7.79 -3.65
C LYS A 88 -22.41 6.46 -3.64
N GLN A 89 -21.74 5.40 -3.20
CA GLN A 89 -22.35 4.09 -3.03
C GLN A 89 -22.06 3.59 -1.63
N GLN A 90 -23.07 3.03 -0.99
CA GLN A 90 -22.96 2.43 0.33
C GLN A 90 -23.89 1.22 0.40
N ASP A 91 -23.37 0.13 0.90
CA ASP A 91 -24.11 -1.08 1.25
C ASP A 91 -23.67 -1.57 2.66
N ALA A 92 -24.19 -2.70 3.10
CA ALA A 92 -23.93 -3.24 4.44
C ALA A 92 -22.48 -3.74 4.66
N PHE A 93 -21.73 -3.97 3.58
CA PHE A 93 -20.39 -4.56 3.57
C PHE A 93 -19.34 -3.64 2.96
N SER A 94 -19.74 -2.66 2.16
CA SER A 94 -18.83 -1.82 1.41
C SER A 94 -19.37 -0.42 1.17
N ALA A 95 -18.47 0.51 0.88
CA ALA A 95 -18.83 1.82 0.38
C ALA A 95 -17.77 2.33 -0.61
N LEU A 96 -18.20 3.20 -1.52
CA LEU A 96 -17.36 3.82 -2.54
C LEU A 96 -17.68 5.32 -2.63
N LEU A 97 -16.62 6.12 -2.56
CA LEU A 97 -16.64 7.55 -2.79
C LEU A 97 -15.61 7.89 -3.87
N GLU A 98 -16.07 8.48 -4.97
CA GLU A 98 -15.18 9.00 -6.01
C GLU A 98 -15.41 10.49 -6.18
N ALA A 99 -14.33 11.25 -6.29
CA ALA A 99 -14.34 12.68 -6.53
C ALA A 99 -13.14 13.05 -7.41
N GLN A 100 -13.09 14.32 -7.81
CA GLN A 100 -11.91 14.91 -8.43
C GLN A 100 -11.52 16.15 -7.65
N PHE A 101 -10.21 16.36 -7.47
CA PHE A 101 -9.68 17.61 -6.97
C PHE A 101 -9.83 18.72 -8.02
N ALA A 102 -9.66 19.98 -7.60
CA ALA A 102 -9.78 21.14 -8.50
C ALA A 102 -8.78 21.14 -9.66
N ASP A 103 -7.68 20.39 -9.55
CA ASP A 103 -6.68 20.17 -10.60
C ASP A 103 -6.97 18.94 -11.47
N ASN A 104 -8.20 18.42 -11.44
CA ASN A 104 -8.66 17.22 -12.14
C ASN A 104 -7.98 15.91 -11.70
N VAL A 105 -7.27 15.91 -10.57
CA VAL A 105 -6.68 14.67 -10.04
C VAL A 105 -7.79 13.80 -9.44
N PRO A 106 -7.95 12.54 -9.89
CA PRO A 106 -9.00 11.67 -9.37
C PRO A 106 -8.70 11.24 -7.94
N CYS A 107 -9.73 11.19 -7.11
CA CYS A 107 -9.69 10.73 -5.74
C CYS A 107 -10.74 9.64 -5.55
N LYS A 108 -10.33 8.50 -4.98
CA LYS A 108 -11.21 7.38 -4.73
C LYS A 108 -10.95 6.82 -3.34
N VAL A 109 -12.03 6.64 -2.59
CA VAL A 109 -12.03 5.98 -1.29
C VAL A 109 -12.97 4.79 -1.36
N THR A 110 -12.45 3.60 -1.08
CA THR A 110 -13.24 2.38 -0.93
C THR A 110 -13.19 1.94 0.52
N ILE A 111 -14.33 1.55 1.06
CA ILE A 111 -14.47 1.05 2.43
C ILE A 111 -14.95 -0.38 2.32
N LYS A 112 -14.33 -1.31 3.04
CA LYS A 112 -14.73 -2.71 3.11
C LYS A 112 -14.85 -3.14 4.56
N LYS A 113 -15.93 -3.85 4.88
CA LYS A 113 -16.10 -4.49 6.18
C LYS A 113 -15.05 -5.58 6.36
N LEU A 114 -14.35 -5.54 7.49
CA LEU A 114 -13.49 -6.63 7.96
C LEU A 114 -14.16 -7.41 9.08
N ASP A 115 -14.84 -6.70 9.99
CA ASP A 115 -15.60 -7.25 11.12
C ASP A 115 -16.81 -6.35 11.43
N ALA A 116 -17.61 -6.66 12.45
CA ALA A 116 -18.75 -5.85 12.90
C ALA A 116 -18.35 -4.39 13.14
N ASP A 117 -17.25 -4.18 13.88
CA ASP A 117 -16.73 -2.87 14.28
C ASP A 117 -15.34 -2.58 13.67
N LEU A 118 -15.01 -3.22 12.54
CA LEU A 118 -13.72 -3.06 11.88
C LEU A 118 -13.89 -2.92 10.37
N SER A 119 -13.31 -1.86 9.81
CA SER A 119 -13.35 -1.58 8.38
C SER A 119 -11.94 -1.35 7.83
N ASN A 120 -11.76 -1.66 6.55
CA ASN A 120 -10.57 -1.30 5.78
C ASN A 120 -10.91 -0.17 4.81
N ILE A 121 -10.17 0.92 4.87
CA ILE A 121 -10.24 2.04 3.93
C ILE A 121 -9.11 1.90 2.92
N THR A 122 -9.42 1.95 1.64
CA THR A 122 -8.46 2.09 0.55
C THR A 122 -8.58 3.49 -0.02
N ILE A 123 -7.50 4.27 0.05
CA ILE A 123 -7.42 5.64 -0.48
C ILE A 123 -6.51 5.65 -1.71
N TYR A 124 -7.03 6.19 -2.81
CA TYR A 124 -6.34 6.42 -4.08
C TYR A 124 -6.45 7.90 -4.45
N VAL A 125 -5.32 8.53 -4.80
CA VAL A 125 -5.28 9.92 -5.25
C VAL A 125 -4.31 10.03 -6.43
N GLY A 126 -4.87 10.06 -7.64
CA GLY A 126 -4.13 10.11 -8.89
C GLY A 126 -3.17 8.94 -9.11
N GLU A 127 -2.45 9.00 -10.23
CA GLU A 127 -1.42 8.00 -10.56
C GLU A 127 -0.12 8.24 -9.78
N THR A 128 0.14 9.49 -9.39
CA THR A 128 1.43 9.96 -8.87
C THR A 128 1.47 9.96 -7.35
N ARG A 129 1.29 8.80 -6.70
CA ARG A 129 1.49 8.54 -5.24
C ARG A 129 1.44 9.81 -4.37
N ASN A 130 0.35 10.59 -4.42
CA ASN A 130 0.34 11.91 -3.81
C ASN A 130 0.14 11.76 -2.30
N ARG A 131 1.24 11.42 -1.61
CA ARG A 131 1.25 11.08 -0.19
C ARG A 131 0.72 12.23 0.64
N ALA A 132 1.04 13.48 0.29
CA ALA A 132 0.56 14.64 1.02
C ALA A 132 -0.98 14.69 1.03
N ARG A 133 -1.61 14.60 -0.13
CA ARG A 133 -3.08 14.62 -0.24
C ARG A 133 -3.75 13.41 0.39
N VAL A 134 -3.15 12.22 0.24
CA VAL A 134 -3.67 11.01 0.90
C VAL A 134 -3.61 11.17 2.43
N MET A 135 -2.48 11.64 2.96
CA MET A 135 -2.32 11.85 4.40
C MET A 135 -3.25 12.94 4.92
N GLU A 136 -3.46 14.00 4.16
CA GLU A 136 -4.40 15.06 4.50
C GLU A 136 -5.85 14.53 4.58
N LEU A 137 -6.31 13.83 3.54
CA LEU A 137 -7.62 13.18 3.53
C LEU A 137 -7.76 12.18 4.68
N PHE A 138 -6.76 11.34 4.90
CA PHE A 138 -6.77 10.39 6.02
C PHE A 138 -6.84 11.10 7.39
N ASN A 139 -6.10 12.19 7.57
CA ASN A 139 -6.14 12.95 8.82
C ASN A 139 -7.53 13.54 9.08
N ARG A 140 -8.21 14.07 8.05
CA ARG A 140 -9.59 14.57 8.17
C ARG A 140 -10.58 13.46 8.51
N ILE A 141 -10.47 12.30 7.86
CA ILE A 141 -11.30 11.13 8.17
C ILE A 141 -11.12 10.75 9.64
N ARG A 142 -9.87 10.64 10.10
CA ARG A 142 -9.55 10.32 11.50
C ARG A 142 -10.13 11.36 12.46
N GLU A 143 -10.01 12.65 12.15
CA GLU A 143 -10.59 13.73 12.96
C GLU A 143 -12.10 13.57 13.15
N HIS A 144 -12.84 13.12 12.13
CA HIS A 144 -14.29 12.90 12.24
C HIS A 144 -14.65 11.58 12.91
N LEU A 145 -13.84 10.54 12.77
CA LEU A 145 -14.02 9.27 13.51
C LEU A 145 -13.78 9.41 15.02
N GLU A 146 -12.90 10.34 15.40
CA GLU A 146 -12.50 10.55 16.79
C GLU A 146 -13.24 11.69 17.49
N LYS A 147 -14.11 12.43 16.80
CA LYS A 147 -15.05 13.35 17.47
C LYS A 147 -15.97 12.54 18.39
#